data_AF-A0A965PFP5-F1
#
_entry.id   AF-A0A965PFP5-F1
#
_cell.length_a   1.000
_cell.length_b   1.000
_cell.length_c   1.000
_cell.angle_alpha   90.00
_cell.angle_beta   90.00
_cell.angle_gamma   90.00
#
_symmetry.space_group_name_H-M   'P 1'
#
loop_
_entity.id
_entity.type
_entity.pdbx_description
1 polymer ?
#
loop_
_entity_poly.entity_id
_entity_poly.type
_entity_poly.pdbx_seq_one_letter_code
_entity_poly.pdbx_strand_id
1 'polypeptide(L)'
;MKQKVGWAEAIQAAFRQEADVVPPGWQTLEEVAAELGKNKYHVCRQLNEMVRLGKAETKKFRTWSKGGQDRRGFRRGYLRSNRHYRLISKKG
;
A
#
# COMPACT_ATOMS: atom_id res chain seq x y z
N MET A 1 -9.58 -24.75 -20.84
CA MET A 1 -10.34 -23.80 -21.69
C MET A 1 -10.13 -22.39 -21.14
N LYS A 2 -9.57 -21.44 -21.91
CA LYS A 2 -9.45 -20.04 -21.48
C LYS A 2 -10.80 -19.36 -21.76
N GLN A 3 -11.59 -19.08 -20.72
CA GLN A 3 -12.80 -18.27 -20.87
C GLN A 3 -12.42 -16.91 -21.47
N LYS A 4 -13.05 -16.56 -22.59
CA LYS A 4 -12.93 -15.22 -23.17
C LYS A 4 -13.72 -14.27 -22.26
N VAL A 5 -13.03 -13.60 -21.35
CA VAL A 5 -13.63 -12.51 -20.56
C VAL A 5 -13.98 -11.39 -21.54
N GLY A 6 -15.26 -11.04 -21.61
CA GLY A 6 -15.73 -9.99 -22.51
C GLY A 6 -15.27 -8.61 -22.03
N TRP A 7 -15.09 -7.66 -22.95
CA TRP A 7 -14.71 -6.28 -22.61
C TRP A 7 -15.65 -5.64 -21.57
N ALA A 8 -16.95 -5.96 -21.62
CA ALA A 8 -17.93 -5.47 -20.66
C ALA A 8 -17.64 -5.92 -19.21
N GLU A 9 -17.27 -7.19 -19.02
CA GLU A 9 -16.91 -7.73 -17.70
C GLU A 9 -15.58 -7.16 -17.21
N ALA A 10 -14.60 -7.01 -18.10
CA ALA A 10 -13.31 -6.41 -17.77
C ALA A 10 -13.45 -4.95 -17.32
N ILE A 11 -14.29 -4.17 -18.00
CA ILE A 11 -14.61 -2.79 -17.64
C ILE A 11 -15.33 -2.74 -16.29
N GLN A 12 -16.39 -3.54 -16.10
CA GLN A 12 -17.12 -3.58 -14.82
C GLN A 12 -16.21 -3.96 -13.65
N ALA A 13 -15.35 -4.96 -13.83
CA ALA A 13 -14.36 -5.36 -12.82
C ALA A 13 -13.34 -4.26 -12.54
N ALA A 14 -12.85 -3.54 -13.55
CA ALA A 14 -11.90 -2.44 -13.39
C ALA A 14 -12.46 -1.25 -12.58
N PHE A 15 -13.78 -1.07 -12.59
CA PHE A 15 -14.48 -0.02 -11.83
C PHE A 15 -15.08 -0.50 -10.51
N ARG A 16 -14.95 -1.78 -10.14
CA ARG A 16 -15.27 -2.21 -8.78
C ARG A 16 -14.28 -1.54 -7.82
N GLN A 17 -14.82 -0.85 -6.82
CA GLN A 17 -14.05 -0.20 -5.76
C GLN A 17 -13.56 -1.25 -4.76
N GLU A 18 -12.67 -2.14 -5.21
CA GLU A 18 -12.06 -3.17 -4.38
C GLU A 18 -10.69 -2.70 -3.90
N ALA A 19 -10.36 -3.04 -2.65
CA ALA A 19 -9.02 -2.84 -2.12
C ALA A 19 -8.10 -3.94 -2.68
N ASP A 20 -6.87 -3.58 -3.02
CA ASP A 20 -5.84 -4.53 -3.36
C ASP A 20 -5.53 -5.41 -2.15
N VAL A 21 -5.33 -6.71 -2.39
CA VAL A 21 -4.75 -7.61 -1.39
C VAL A 21 -3.26 -7.31 -1.27
N VAL A 22 -2.84 -6.87 -0.10
CA VAL A 22 -1.42 -6.60 0.20
C VAL A 22 -0.74 -7.93 0.56
N PRO A 23 0.30 -8.38 -0.18
CA PRO A 23 0.98 -9.63 0.14
C PRO A 23 1.72 -9.58 1.48
N PRO A 24 2.03 -10.72 2.10
CA PRO A 24 2.82 -10.76 3.33
C PRO A 24 4.20 -10.09 3.18
N GLY A 25 4.66 -9.45 4.26
CA GLY A 25 5.95 -8.76 4.33
C GLY A 25 5.97 -7.35 3.73
N TRP A 26 4.84 -6.88 3.19
CA TRP A 26 4.69 -5.47 2.78
C TRP A 26 4.12 -4.64 3.92
N GLN A 27 4.74 -3.49 4.19
CA GLN A 27 4.34 -2.57 5.25
C GLN A 27 4.28 -1.13 4.73
N THR A 28 3.35 -0.34 5.24
CA THR A 28 3.26 1.10 5.04
C THR A 28 4.37 1.85 5.78
N LEU A 29 4.59 3.12 5.42
CA LEU A 29 5.50 3.99 6.17
C LEU A 29 5.07 4.12 7.65
N GLU A 30 3.75 4.21 7.89
CA GLU A 30 3.17 4.20 9.23
C GLU A 30 3.61 2.98 10.05
N GLU A 31 3.45 1.79 9.48
CA GLU A 31 3.73 0.52 10.16
C GLU A 31 5.22 0.37 10.45
N VAL A 32 6.09 0.66 9.47
CA VAL A 32 7.54 0.62 9.69
C VAL A 32 7.96 1.66 10.74
N ALA A 33 7.37 2.85 10.73
CA ALA A 33 7.69 3.87 11.73
C ALA A 33 7.23 3.47 13.14
N ALA A 34 6.07 2.84 13.26
CA ALA A 34 5.58 2.29 14.52
C ALA A 34 6.47 1.17 15.05
N GLU A 35 6.90 0.24 14.18
CA GLU A 35 7.82 -0.85 14.52
C GLU A 35 9.17 -0.34 15.04
N LEU A 36 9.71 0.71 14.41
CA LEU A 36 10.98 1.32 14.82
C LEU A 36 10.85 2.27 16.01
N GLY A 37 9.63 2.59 16.46
CA GLY A 37 9.38 3.61 17.48
C GLY A 37 9.87 5.00 17.06
N LYS A 38 9.79 5.34 15.77
CA LYS A 38 10.29 6.59 15.19
C LYS A 38 9.19 7.40 14.51
N ASN A 39 9.49 8.67 14.24
CA ASN A 39 8.61 9.52 13.44
C ASN A 39 8.71 9.14 11.95
N LYS A 40 7.56 9.12 11.26
CA LYS A 40 7.43 8.87 9.81
C LYS A 40 8.38 9.71 8.95
N TYR A 41 8.61 10.98 9.30
CA TYR A 41 9.51 11.85 8.52
C TYR A 41 10.96 11.33 8.53
N HIS A 42 11.41 10.84 9.67
CA HIS A 42 12.74 10.25 9.82
C HIS A 42 12.87 8.95 9.02
N VAL A 43 11.86 8.08 9.13
CA VAL A 43 11.83 6.75 8.51
C VAL A 43 11.66 6.84 6.99
N CYS A 44 10.94 7.85 6.49
CA CYS A 44 10.72 8.05 5.05
C CYS A 44 12.04 8.18 4.28
N ARG A 45 12.98 8.97 4.80
CA ARG A 45 14.30 9.14 4.17
C ARG A 45 15.09 7.84 4.15
N GLN A 46 15.07 7.08 5.26
CA GLN A 46 15.77 5.80 5.38
C GLN A 46 15.19 4.74 4.43
N LEU A 47 13.86 4.63 4.34
CA LEU A 47 13.21 3.68 3.44
C LEU A 47 13.50 3.98 1.97
N ASN A 48 13.46 5.26 1.57
CA ASN A 48 13.82 5.65 0.20
C ASN A 48 15.28 5.31 -0.12
N GLU A 49 16.19 5.51 0.84
CA GLU A 49 17.60 5.12 0.68
C GLU A 49 17.77 3.60 0.60
N MET A 50 17.04 2.82 1.41
CA MET A 50 17.07 1.35 1.33
C MET A 50 16.58 0.84 -0.02
N VAL A 51 15.56 1.47 -0.59
CA VAL A 51 15.08 1.17 -1.96
C VAL A 51 16.17 1.51 -2.98
N ARG A 52 16.81 2.69 -2.86
CA ARG A 52 17.92 3.10 -3.74
C ARG A 52 19.10 2.12 -3.69
N LEU A 53 19.41 1.60 -2.50
CA LEU A 53 20.48 0.63 -2.26
C LEU A 53 20.08 -0.81 -2.64
N GLY A 54 18.87 -1.06 -3.15
CA GLY A 54 18.40 -2.40 -3.50
C GLY A 54 18.23 -3.34 -2.30
N LYS A 55 18.09 -2.78 -1.09
CA LYS A 55 17.85 -3.55 0.15
C LYS A 55 16.36 -3.70 0.47
N ALA A 56 15.53 -2.87 -0.15
CA ALA A 56 14.09 -2.92 -0.06
C ALA A 56 13.47 -2.64 -1.43
N GLU A 57 12.22 -3.01 -1.60
CA GLU A 57 11.41 -2.63 -2.75
C GLU A 57 10.17 -1.86 -2.32
N THR A 58 9.60 -1.10 -3.25
CA THR A 58 8.39 -0.32 -3.00
C THR A 58 7.33 -0.56 -4.07
N LYS A 59 6.07 -0.62 -3.65
CA LYS A 59 4.91 -0.77 -4.54
C LYS A 59 3.73 -0.02 -3.94
N LYS A 60 2.84 0.48 -4.81
CA LYS A 60 1.58 1.09 -4.39
C LYS A 60 0.47 0.05 -4.41
N PHE A 61 -0.32 0.03 -3.35
CA PHE A 61 -1.53 -0.78 -3.21
C PHE A 61 -2.69 0.14 -2.86
N ARG A 62 -3.84 -0.05 -3.52
CA ARG A 62 -5.10 0.62 -3.19
C ARG A 62 -5.68 -0.03 -1.93
N THR A 63 -5.54 0.61 -0.78
CA THR A 63 -6.01 0.09 0.51
C THR A 63 -7.04 1.02 1.13
N TRP A 64 -7.87 0.49 2.04
CA TRP A 64 -8.78 1.31 2.82
C TRP A 64 -7.98 2.19 3.79
N SER A 65 -8.05 3.50 3.59
CA SER A 65 -7.59 4.47 4.58
C SER A 65 -8.71 4.74 5.56
N LYS A 66 -8.41 4.74 6.86
CA LYS A 66 -9.34 5.26 7.87
C LYS A 66 -9.66 6.71 7.51
N GLY A 67 -10.94 7.04 7.44
CA GLY A 67 -11.36 8.42 7.27
C GLY A 67 -11.02 9.19 8.53
N GLY A 68 -10.42 10.36 8.37
CA GLY A 68 -10.18 11.27 9.49
C GLY A 68 -11.49 11.87 9.99
N GLN A 69 -11.52 12.26 11.26
CA GLN A 69 -12.58 13.11 11.79
C GLN A 69 -12.31 14.54 11.32
N ASP A 70 -13.26 15.16 10.62
CA ASP A 70 -13.23 16.60 10.34
C ASP A 70 -14.31 17.32 11.15
N ARG A 71 -14.35 18.66 11.05
CA ARG A 71 -15.32 19.50 11.80
C ARG A 71 -16.79 19.17 11.50
N ARG A 72 -17.10 18.35 10.48
CA ARG A 72 -18.44 17.93 10.07
C ARG A 72 -18.76 16.48 10.43
N GLY A 73 -17.85 15.79 11.14
CA GLY A 73 -18.05 14.43 11.63
C GLY A 73 -17.01 13.43 11.12
N PHE A 74 -17.29 12.14 11.29
CA PHE A 74 -16.46 11.05 10.79
C PHE A 74 -16.54 10.98 9.26
N ARG A 75 -15.40 11.14 8.56
CA ARG A 75 -15.35 10.71 7.16
C ARG A 75 -15.41 9.19 7.13
N ARG A 76 -16.27 8.65 6.27
CA ARG A 76 -16.21 7.22 5.91
C ARG A 76 -14.79 6.92 5.39
N GLY A 77 -14.28 5.73 5.71
CA GLY A 77 -13.03 5.25 5.12
C GLY A 77 -13.08 5.37 3.60
N TYR A 78 -11.95 5.63 2.98
CA TYR A 78 -11.86 5.78 1.53
C TYR A 78 -10.69 4.96 0.99
N LEU A 79 -10.84 4.47 -0.24
CA LEU A 79 -9.75 3.79 -0.93
C LEU A 79 -8.69 4.80 -1.35
N ARG A 80 -7.44 4.53 -0.99
CA ARG A 80 -6.29 5.33 -1.39
C ARG A 80 -5.17 4.44 -1.89
N SER A 81 -4.50 4.90 -2.94
CA SER A 81 -3.22 4.31 -3.34
C SER A 81 -2.15 4.66 -2.29
N ASN A 82 -1.73 3.67 -1.51
CA ASN A 82 -0.76 3.80 -0.43
C ASN A 82 0.53 3.07 -0.78
N ARG A 83 1.66 3.72 -0.50
CA ARG A 83 2.99 3.16 -0.76
C ARG A 83 3.35 2.18 0.36
N HIS A 84 3.72 0.97 -0.02
CA HIS A 84 4.24 -0.05 0.87
C HIS A 84 5.70 -0.36 0.52
N TYR A 85 6.40 -0.91 1.49
CA TYR A 85 7.81 -1.27 1.43
C TYR A 85 7.94 -2.72 1.90
N ARG A 86 8.89 -3.44 1.31
CA ARG A 86 9.25 -4.80 1.73
C ARG A 86 10.76 -4.95 1.69
N LEU A 87 11.33 -5.60 2.70
CA LEU A 87 12.74 -5.96 2.69
C LEU A 87 13.01 -7.01 1.61
N ILE A 88 14.07 -6.81 0.84
CA ILE A 88 14.57 -7.85 -0.06
C ILE A 88 15.38 -8.80 0.82
N SER A 89 14.81 -9.97 1.13
CA SER A 89 15.58 -11.04 1.75
C SER A 89 16.70 -11.40 0.78
N LYS A 90 17.96 -11.15 1.16
CA LYS A 90 19.05 -11.91 0.58
C LYS A 90 18.78 -13.35 0.99
N LYS A 91 18.31 -14.18 0.05
CA LYS A 91 18.57 -15.61 0.15
C LYS A 91 20.08 -15.72 0.35
N GLY A 92 20.47 -16.13 1.56
CA GLY A 92 21.84 -16.59 1.84
C GLY A 92 22.16 -17.79 0.98
#